data_AF-A0A494TK12-F1
#
_entry.id   AF-A0A494TK12-F1
#
_cell.length_a   1.000
_cell.length_b   1.000
_cell.length_c   1.000
_cell.angle_alpha   90.00
_cell.angle_beta   90.00
_cell.angle_gamma   90.00
#
_symmetry.space_group_name_H-M   'P 1'
#
loop_
_entity.id
_entity.type
_entity.pdbx_description
1 polymer ?
#
loop_
_entity_poly.entity_id
_entity_poly.type
_entity_poly.pdbx_seq_one_letter_code
_entity_poly.pdbx_strand_id
1 'polypeptide(L)'
;MGLSLPHILILAVVAALLLGGGRFSALMGDVAKGVKNFKKGMADEENAPTLTPPAAPLIEGRTAADIIAEHERNKAAAAQKPTDPIA
;
A
#
# COMPACT_ATOMS: atom_id res chain seq x y z
N MET A 1 -12.70 -28.60 -27.23
CA MET A 1 -13.12 -28.48 -25.81
C MET A 1 -12.26 -27.41 -25.17
N GLY A 2 -12.58 -26.14 -25.44
CA GLY A 2 -11.74 -25.02 -25.01
C GLY A 2 -11.93 -24.72 -23.53
N LEU A 3 -10.92 -24.09 -22.91
CA LEU A 3 -11.00 -23.53 -21.57
C LEU A 3 -12.09 -22.46 -21.55
N SER A 4 -13.33 -22.88 -21.34
CA SER A 4 -14.45 -21.96 -21.19
C SER A 4 -14.34 -21.26 -19.84
N LEU A 5 -14.87 -20.03 -19.76
CA LEU A 5 -14.96 -19.22 -18.53
C LEU A 5 -15.25 -20.01 -17.23
N PRO A 6 -16.18 -20.99 -17.18
CA PRO A 6 -16.41 -21.77 -15.97
C PRO A 6 -15.20 -22.60 -15.52
N HIS A 7 -14.38 -23.13 -16.44
CA HIS A 7 -13.18 -23.89 -16.10
C HIS A 7 -12.14 -23.02 -15.38
N ILE A 8 -11.93 -21.79 -15.86
CA ILE A 8 -11.00 -20.85 -15.22
C ILE A 8 -11.52 -20.43 -13.85
N LEU A 9 -12.83 -20.20 -13.70
CA LEU A 9 -13.43 -19.86 -12.41
C LEU A 9 -13.23 -20.97 -11.36
N ILE A 10 -13.47 -22.23 -11.76
CA ILE A 10 -13.25 -23.40 -10.89
C ILE A 10 -11.77 -23.53 -10.50
N LEU A 11 -10.86 -23.33 -11.46
CA LEU A 11 -9.42 -23.38 -11.19
C LEU A 11 -8.98 -22.27 -10.22
N ALA A 12 -9.53 -21.06 -10.36
CA ALA A 12 -9.24 -19.95 -9.45
C ALA A 12 -9.70 -20.23 -8.02
N VAL A 13 -10.89 -20.83 -7.85
CA VAL A 13 -11.41 -21.23 -6.52
C VAL A 13 -10.51 -22.29 -5.88
N VAL A 14 -10.11 -23.31 -6.63
CA VAL A 14 -9.21 -24.36 -6.13
C VAL A 14 -7.85 -23.78 -5.76
N ALA A 15 -7.29 -22.90 -6.59
CA ALA A 15 -6.03 -22.22 -6.29
C ALA A 15 -6.13 -21.35 -5.03
N ALA A 16 -7.22 -20.60 -4.83
CA ALA A 16 -7.43 -19.78 -3.65
C ALA A 16 -7.54 -20.63 -2.35
N LEU A 17 -8.19 -21.79 -2.41
CA LEU A 17 -8.27 -22.73 -1.28
C LEU A 17 -6.91 -23.34 -0.93
N LEU A 18 -6.11 -23.70 -1.93
CA LEU A 18 -4.75 -24.23 -1.74
C LEU A 18 -3.79 -23.19 -1.18
N LEU A 19 -3.91 -21.95 -1.64
CA LEU A 19 -3.06 -20.84 -1.21
C LEU A 19 -3.44 -20.36 0.20
N GLY A 20 -4.71 -20.47 0.58
CA GLY A 20 -5.24 -20.02 1.87
C GLY A 20 -5.31 -18.48 1.99
N GLY A 21 -6.26 -17.98 2.78
CA GLY A 21 -6.56 -16.54 2.86
C GLY A 21 -5.37 -15.66 3.29
N GLY A 22 -4.43 -16.19 4.08
CA GLY A 22 -3.27 -15.45 4.56
C GLY A 22 -2.17 -15.23 3.52
N ARG A 23 -1.96 -16.18 2.60
CA ARG A 23 -0.91 -16.07 1.55
C ARG A 23 -1.46 -15.39 0.29
N PHE A 24 -2.74 -15.60 0.00
CA PHE A 24 -3.41 -14.98 -1.14
C PHE A 24 -3.41 -13.45 -1.05
N SER A 25 -3.73 -12.85 0.10
CA SER A 25 -3.75 -11.39 0.25
C SER A 25 -2.37 -10.74 0.11
N ALA A 26 -1.31 -11.37 0.62
CA ALA A 26 0.06 -10.89 0.45
C ALA A 26 0.51 -10.95 -1.02
N LEU A 27 0.26 -12.07 -1.69
CA LEU A 27 0.60 -12.27 -3.11
C LEU A 27 -0.22 -11.37 -4.04
N MET A 28 -1.52 -11.22 -3.79
CA MET A 28 -2.37 -10.31 -4.55
C MET A 28 -1.92 -8.85 -4.39
N GLY A 29 -1.44 -8.46 -3.21
CA GLY A 29 -0.88 -7.13 -2.95
C GLY A 29 0.38 -6.84 -3.79
N ASP A 30 1.31 -7.79 -3.85
CA ASP A 30 2.54 -7.64 -4.64
C ASP A 30 2.27 -7.69 -6.15
N VAL A 31 1.34 -8.55 -6.60
CA VAL A 31 0.88 -8.58 -7.99
C VAL A 31 0.15 -7.29 -8.36
N ALA A 32 -0.71 -6.76 -7.49
CA ALA A 32 -1.43 -5.51 -7.73
C ALA A 32 -0.47 -4.31 -7.85
N LYS A 33 0.58 -4.25 -7.01
CA LYS A 33 1.63 -3.24 -7.14
C LYS A 33 2.41 -3.39 -8.45
N GLY A 34 2.78 -4.62 -8.82
CA GLY A 34 3.48 -4.91 -10.08
C GLY A 34 2.67 -4.49 -11.31
N VAL A 35 1.39 -4.86 -11.38
CA VAL A 35 0.49 -4.50 -12.48
C VAL A 35 0.20 -2.99 -12.51
N LYS A 36 0.03 -2.34 -11.35
CA LYS A 36 -0.15 -0.88 -11.27
C LYS A 36 1.08 -0.12 -11.75
N ASN A 37 2.27 -0.56 -11.38
CA ASN A 37 3.53 0.05 -11.84
C ASN A 37 3.77 -0.22 -13.33
N PHE A 38 3.41 -1.40 -13.83
CA PHE A 38 3.45 -1.70 -15.27
C PHE A 38 2.51 -0.79 -16.05
N LYS A 39 1.28 -0.60 -15.57
CA LYS A 39 0.31 0.32 -16.19
C LYS A 39 0.74 1.78 -16.10
N LYS A 40 1.32 2.21 -14.97
CA LYS A 40 1.91 3.55 -14.84
C LYS A 40 3.06 3.75 -15.81
N GLY A 41 3.98 2.80 -15.93
CA GLY A 41 5.11 2.90 -16.88
C GLY A 41 4.66 2.95 -18.34
N MET A 42 3.61 2.20 -18.69
CA MET A 42 3.00 2.26 -20.02
C MET A 42 2.23 3.58 -20.27
N ALA A 43 1.56 4.11 -19.25
CA ALA A 43 0.83 5.38 -19.36
C ALA A 43 1.73 6.62 -19.28
N ASP A 44 2.93 6.53 -18.69
CA ASP A 44 3.92 7.61 -18.61
C ASP A 44 4.49 7.94 -20.01
N GLU A 45 4.48 6.98 -20.94
CA GLU A 45 4.74 7.23 -22.38
C GLU A 45 3.63 8.03 -23.06
N GLU A 46 2.41 8.03 -22.52
CA GLU A 46 1.21 8.60 -23.16
C GLU A 46 0.70 9.88 -22.46
N ASN A 47 1.07 10.15 -21.20
CA ASN A 47 0.71 11.38 -20.46
C ASN A 47 1.61 11.63 -19.22
N ALA A 48 2.44 12.67 -19.27
CA ALA A 48 3.23 13.18 -18.14
C ALA A 48 2.34 13.87 -17.06
N PRO A 49 2.80 14.05 -15.80
CA PRO A 49 2.24 13.36 -14.63
C PRO A 49 1.16 14.16 -13.88
N THR A 50 0.07 13.48 -13.50
CA THR A 50 -0.66 13.87 -12.28
C THR A 50 -0.02 13.18 -11.09
N LEU A 51 0.73 13.97 -10.33
CA LEU A 51 1.10 13.68 -8.94
C LEU A 51 -0.18 13.61 -8.09
N THR A 52 -0.98 12.56 -8.25
CA THR A 52 -1.92 12.14 -7.23
C THR A 52 -1.20 11.06 -6.41
N PRO A 53 -0.79 11.36 -5.16
CA PRO A 53 -0.40 10.33 -4.22
C PRO A 53 -1.52 9.29 -4.25
N PRO A 54 -1.25 8.03 -4.61
CA PRO A 54 -2.29 7.02 -4.52
C PRO A 54 -2.69 7.00 -3.04
N ALA A 55 -3.95 7.32 -2.75
CA ALA A 55 -4.52 7.12 -1.44
C ALA A 55 -4.17 5.68 -1.03
N ALA A 56 -3.16 5.54 -0.19
CA ALA A 56 -2.77 4.26 0.34
C ALA A 56 -3.95 3.85 1.21
N PRO A 57 -4.62 2.72 0.97
CA PRO A 57 -5.32 2.09 2.06
C PRO A 57 -4.21 1.75 3.04
N LEU A 58 -4.18 2.51 4.11
CA LEU A 58 -3.44 2.23 5.30
C LEU A 58 -3.83 0.84 5.77
N ILE A 59 -3.06 -0.16 5.37
CA ILE A 59 -3.13 -1.46 6.01
C ILE A 59 -2.43 -1.27 7.35
N GLU A 60 -3.22 -1.42 8.42
CA GLU A 60 -2.82 -1.47 9.82
C GLU A 60 -2.54 -0.11 10.51
N GLY A 61 -3.63 0.60 10.80
CA GLY A 61 -3.81 1.32 12.07
C GLY A 61 -3.17 2.69 12.27
N ARG A 62 -2.37 3.24 11.33
CA ARG A 62 -1.78 4.59 11.49
C ARG A 62 -1.90 5.50 10.28
N THR A 63 -2.89 6.38 10.26
CA THR A 63 -3.16 7.26 9.12
C THR A 63 -1.99 8.20 8.85
N ALA A 64 -1.86 8.66 7.61
CA ALA A 64 -0.87 9.68 7.27
C ALA A 64 -1.04 10.93 8.14
N ALA A 65 -2.26 11.23 8.57
CA ALA A 65 -2.55 12.28 9.55
C ALA A 65 -1.90 12.02 10.91
N ASP A 66 -1.94 10.77 11.40
CA ASP A 66 -1.29 10.37 12.66
C ASP A 66 0.24 10.50 12.60
N ILE A 67 0.85 10.20 11.45
CA ILE A 67 2.30 10.33 11.25
C ILE A 67 2.72 11.80 11.17
N ILE A 68 1.93 12.63 10.50
CA ILE A 68 2.19 14.07 10.41
C ILE A 68 2.04 14.72 11.80
N ALA A 69 0.99 14.37 12.54
CA ALA A 69 0.77 14.86 13.91
C ALA A 69 1.89 14.44 14.88
N GLU A 70 2.40 13.22 14.77
CA GLU A 70 3.55 12.75 15.56
C GLU A 70 4.84 13.53 15.25
N HIS A 71 5.07 13.83 13.97
CA HIS A 71 6.24 14.57 13.52
C HIS A 71 6.22 16.02 14.02
N GLU A 72 5.05 16.67 14.01
CA GLU A 72 4.88 18.01 14.59
C GLU A 72 5.06 18.01 16.11
N ARG A 73 4.52 17.00 16.81
CA ARG A 73 4.71 16.85 18.26
C ARG A 73 6.17 16.66 18.66
N ASN A 74 6.91 15.83 17.93
CA ASN A 74 8.33 15.61 18.19
C ASN A 74 9.18 16.87 17.93
N LYS A 75 8.83 17.64 16.90
CA LYS A 75 9.47 18.93 16.58
C LYS A 75 9.19 19.99 17.66
N ALA A 76 7.98 20.01 18.21
CA ALA A 76 7.61 20.88 19.32
C ALA A 76 8.28 20.47 20.64
N ALA A 77 8.42 19.16 20.91
CA ALA A 77 9.11 18.65 22.09
C ALA A 77 10.63 18.92 22.04
N ALA A 78 11.24 18.87 20.85
CA ALA A 78 12.66 19.20 20.66
C ALA A 78 12.98 20.69 20.92
N ALA A 79 11.99 21.58 20.84
CA ALA A 79 12.14 23.00 21.15
C ALA A 79 11.98 23.33 22.65
N GLN A 80 11.62 22.36 23.49
CA GLN A 80 11.39 22.57 24.93
C GLN A 80 12.25 21.65 25.81
N LYS A 81 13.56 21.61 25.53
CA LYS A 81 14.53 21.29 26.59
C LYS A 81 15.80 22.13 26.46
N PRO A 82 15.78 23.41 26.89
CA PRO A 82 16.92 24.01 27.56
C PRO A 82 16.82 23.68 29.06
N THR A 83 17.62 22.76 29.56
CA THR A 83 18.80 23.08 30.38
C THR A 83 18.41 23.55 31.78
N ASP A 84 18.53 22.62 32.72
CA ASP A 84 18.76 22.72 34.16
C ASP A 84 18.62 24.10 34.84
N PRO A 85 17.74 24.25 35.86
CA PRO A 85 18.00 25.21 36.92
C PRO A 85 19.14 24.65 37.79
N ILE A 86 20.39 24.97 37.45
CA ILE A 86 21.49 24.85 38.41
C ILE A 86 21.25 25.92 39.48
N ALA A 87 21.31 25.43 40.72
CA ALA A 87 21.25 26.13 42.00
C ALA A 87 22.32 27.23 42.15
#